data_AF-A0A9E0SB96-F1
#
_entry.id   AF-A0A9E0SB96-F1
#
_cell.length_a   1.000
_cell.length_b   1.000
_cell.length_c   1.000
_cell.angle_alpha   90.00
_cell.angle_beta   90.00
_cell.angle_gamma   90.00
#
_symmetry.space_group_name_H-M   'P 1'
#
loop_
_entity.id
_entity.type
_entity.pdbx_description
1 polymer ?
#
loop_
_entity_poly.entity_id
_entity_poly.type
_entity_poly.pdbx_seq_one_letter_code
_entity_poly.pdbx_strand_id
1 'polypeptide(L)'
;MPITDGVNGQVMVTNGAGTLSFNTITGESTTASNGLNEVGNNVRLGGTLIQNTTVNQANNALNFNLSGNGDLNIQDAGVNKLTVLDNGDTVLGGDLYWRDENTAGMILAQMIDDGNDARFLLRENGNVSVDLDTNTQFIFNEQGLNRNFRIESIGSANMFLLDAGLNRIGINTNTPDGSVDIESNSTGTVAQLEITETAANDGARLNFNNSIETTNYWTLYGRADNTLTDNRFNLFHSSAGNVVVATGNGRVGIMRTPGTNTLEVNGNASKTTAGNWLANSDRRLKKNIQTIEGITALDKISQMRGVTYEWNDTQTGIERSEDIQYGFIAQELMEVFPSKVTMDNNGYYQTAYGDYDALFVQAIKELKQKVLLLENENDQLKLQLQQFKDIDARLSALENKNDATTATTVAIKK
;
A
#
# COMPACT_ATOMS: atom_id res chain seq x y z
N MET A 1 82.67 -39.80 -65.69
CA MET A 1 82.40 -40.15 -64.28
C MET A 1 83.71 -40.08 -63.50
N PRO A 2 83.70 -39.82 -62.19
CA PRO A 2 84.92 -39.81 -61.37
C PRO A 2 85.69 -41.12 -61.54
N ILE A 3 87.02 -41.06 -61.50
CA ILE A 3 87.90 -42.21 -61.73
C ILE A 3 88.04 -43.14 -60.51
N THR A 4 87.41 -42.78 -59.38
CA THR A 4 87.41 -43.53 -58.12
C THR A 4 86.01 -43.48 -57.52
N ASP A 5 85.53 -44.60 -56.98
CA ASP A 5 84.27 -44.66 -56.23
C ASP A 5 84.33 -43.81 -54.95
N GLY A 6 83.20 -43.23 -54.57
CA GLY A 6 83.05 -42.58 -53.27
C GLY A 6 83.08 -43.59 -52.12
N VAL A 7 83.44 -43.14 -50.91
CA VAL A 7 83.33 -43.99 -49.70
C VAL A 7 81.91 -43.90 -49.11
N ASN A 8 81.56 -44.86 -48.23
CA ASN A 8 80.24 -44.92 -47.59
C ASN A 8 79.87 -43.58 -46.93
N GLY A 9 78.69 -43.03 -47.26
CA GLY A 9 78.23 -41.71 -46.81
C GLY A 9 78.58 -40.53 -47.72
N GLN A 10 79.28 -40.76 -48.84
CA GLN A 10 79.51 -39.73 -49.86
C GLN A 10 78.50 -39.80 -50.99
N VAL A 11 78.16 -38.64 -51.55
CA VAL A 11 77.28 -38.51 -52.72
C VAL A 11 78.01 -37.77 -53.83
N MET A 12 77.74 -38.16 -55.07
CA MET A 12 78.33 -37.53 -56.25
C MET A 12 77.65 -36.17 -56.48
N VAL A 13 78.44 -35.10 -56.44
CA VAL A 13 77.98 -33.73 -56.65
C VAL A 13 78.70 -33.11 -57.85
N THR A 14 78.08 -32.13 -58.49
CA THR A 14 78.71 -31.34 -59.56
C THR A 14 78.99 -29.92 -59.07
N ASN A 15 80.08 -29.32 -59.53
CA ASN A 15 80.41 -27.92 -59.27
C ASN A 15 79.65 -26.92 -60.17
N GLY A 16 78.66 -27.38 -60.95
CA GLY A 16 77.92 -26.54 -61.91
C GLY A 16 78.68 -26.22 -63.21
N ALA A 17 79.96 -26.61 -63.32
CA ALA A 17 80.79 -26.45 -64.52
C ALA A 17 81.17 -27.81 -65.17
N GLY A 18 80.47 -28.89 -64.80
CA GLY A 18 80.64 -30.22 -65.40
C GLY A 18 81.67 -31.12 -64.72
N THR A 19 82.40 -30.64 -63.70
CA THR A 19 83.28 -31.49 -62.88
C THR A 19 82.44 -32.22 -61.83
N LEU A 20 82.63 -33.54 -61.74
CA LEU A 20 81.96 -34.42 -60.75
C LEU A 20 82.94 -34.77 -59.63
N SER A 21 82.51 -34.65 -58.37
CA SER A 21 83.28 -35.05 -57.18
C SER A 21 82.39 -35.73 -56.15
N PHE A 22 82.96 -36.57 -55.29
CA PHE A 22 82.25 -37.16 -54.15
C PHE A 22 82.44 -36.27 -52.91
N ASN A 23 81.34 -35.84 -52.29
CA ASN A 23 81.35 -35.10 -51.04
C ASN A 23 80.65 -35.90 -49.95
N THR A 24 81.23 -35.92 -48.75
CA THR A 24 80.55 -36.40 -47.54
C THR A 24 79.47 -35.38 -47.20
N ILE A 25 78.20 -35.77 -47.30
CA ILE A 25 77.12 -34.91 -46.81
C ILE A 25 77.03 -35.10 -45.30
N THR A 26 77.52 -34.11 -44.56
CA THR A 26 77.36 -34.03 -43.10
C THR A 26 76.09 -33.26 -42.79
N GLY A 27 75.01 -33.97 -42.44
CA GLY A 27 73.69 -33.39 -42.14
C GLY A 27 72.68 -33.63 -43.27
N GLU A 28 71.43 -33.93 -42.92
CA GLU A 28 70.35 -34.02 -43.90
C GLU A 28 70.18 -32.66 -44.57
N SER A 29 70.35 -32.60 -45.91
CA SER A 29 70.03 -31.39 -46.66
C SER A 29 68.51 -31.22 -46.66
N THR A 30 67.99 -30.53 -45.66
CA THR A 30 66.64 -29.97 -45.72
C THR A 30 66.76 -28.45 -45.70
N THR A 31 66.46 -27.81 -46.82
CA THR A 31 66.17 -26.38 -46.82
C THR A 31 64.89 -26.19 -46.01
N ALA A 32 65.05 -25.91 -44.72
CA ALA A 32 63.98 -25.49 -43.84
C ALA A 32 63.61 -24.03 -44.19
N SER A 33 62.84 -23.82 -45.26
CA SER A 33 62.22 -22.51 -45.52
C SER A 33 60.92 -22.40 -44.72
N ASN A 34 60.62 -21.22 -44.18
CA ASN A 34 59.40 -20.87 -43.44
C ASN A 34 59.36 -21.25 -41.94
N GLY A 35 60.22 -20.62 -41.14
CA GLY A 35 60.20 -20.65 -39.67
C GLY A 35 60.70 -21.93 -38.98
N LEU A 36 61.15 -22.91 -39.76
CA LEU A 36 61.86 -24.10 -39.28
C LEU A 36 63.37 -23.82 -39.23
N ASN A 37 64.04 -24.26 -38.17
CA ASN A 37 65.50 -24.20 -38.03
C ASN A 37 66.02 -25.53 -37.48
N GLU A 38 67.10 -26.05 -38.05
CA GLU A 38 67.75 -27.27 -37.61
C GLU A 38 68.86 -26.95 -36.59
N VAL A 39 68.81 -27.59 -35.42
CA VAL A 39 69.85 -27.47 -34.37
C VAL A 39 70.25 -28.86 -33.91
N GLY A 40 71.40 -29.33 -34.39
CA GLY A 40 71.82 -30.73 -34.20
C GLY A 40 70.82 -31.67 -34.86
N ASN A 41 70.38 -32.71 -34.15
CA ASN A 41 69.39 -33.68 -34.67
C ASN A 41 67.93 -33.22 -34.50
N ASN A 42 67.68 -31.94 -34.19
CA ASN A 42 66.33 -31.43 -33.92
C ASN A 42 65.93 -30.37 -34.94
N VAL A 43 64.77 -30.55 -35.57
CA VAL A 43 64.08 -29.48 -36.30
C VAL A 43 63.20 -28.72 -35.32
N ARG A 44 63.38 -27.40 -35.24
CA ARG A 44 62.67 -26.51 -34.31
C ARG A 44 61.81 -25.52 -35.10
N LEU A 45 60.65 -25.17 -34.56
CA LEU A 45 59.92 -23.97 -34.93
C LEU A 45 60.51 -22.79 -34.15
N GLY A 46 60.95 -21.73 -34.82
CA GLY A 46 61.55 -20.58 -34.14
C GLY A 46 62.15 -19.48 -35.03
N GLY A 47 62.08 -19.61 -36.36
CA GLY A 47 62.40 -18.53 -37.30
C GLY A 47 61.17 -17.77 -37.78
N THR A 48 61.36 -16.70 -38.56
CA THR A 48 60.26 -15.97 -39.19
C THR A 48 59.50 -16.86 -40.20
N LEU A 49 58.18 -16.90 -40.08
CA LEU A 49 57.32 -17.42 -41.13
C LEU A 49 57.28 -16.42 -42.29
N ILE A 50 57.71 -16.83 -43.47
CA ILE A 50 57.76 -16.04 -44.72
C ILE A 50 56.65 -16.42 -45.71
N GLN A 51 55.86 -17.45 -45.40
CA GLN A 51 54.68 -17.89 -46.13
C GLN A 51 53.69 -18.56 -45.15
N ASN A 52 52.46 -18.82 -45.59
CA ASN A 52 51.47 -19.51 -44.76
C ASN A 52 51.93 -20.93 -44.38
N THR A 53 51.81 -21.29 -43.10
CA THR A 53 52.05 -22.64 -42.59
C THR A 53 50.74 -23.25 -42.13
N THR A 54 50.32 -24.35 -42.75
CA THR A 54 49.20 -25.17 -42.26
C THR A 54 49.75 -26.44 -41.66
N VAL A 55 49.49 -26.67 -40.37
CA VAL A 55 49.86 -27.91 -39.67
C VAL A 55 48.64 -28.83 -39.65
N ASN A 56 48.64 -29.91 -40.44
CA ASN A 56 47.51 -30.85 -40.51
C ASN A 56 47.68 -31.98 -39.49
N GLN A 57 46.84 -31.99 -38.46
CA GLN A 57 46.94 -32.91 -37.33
C GLN A 57 46.18 -34.23 -37.52
N ALA A 58 45.32 -34.35 -38.54
CA ALA A 58 44.39 -35.47 -38.74
C ALA A 58 43.69 -35.89 -37.42
N ASN A 59 43.93 -37.11 -36.92
CA ASN A 59 43.33 -37.62 -35.69
C ASN A 59 44.17 -37.38 -34.41
N ASN A 60 45.30 -36.67 -34.51
CA ASN A 60 46.23 -36.46 -33.40
C ASN A 60 46.00 -35.11 -32.72
N ALA A 61 46.18 -35.03 -31.40
CA ALA A 61 46.15 -33.76 -30.68
C ALA A 61 47.45 -32.97 -30.86
N LEU A 62 47.35 -31.62 -30.84
CA LEU A 62 48.51 -30.75 -30.64
C LEU A 62 48.55 -30.34 -29.17
N ASN A 63 49.43 -30.97 -28.39
CA ASN A 63 49.52 -30.73 -26.95
C ASN A 63 50.73 -29.85 -26.63
N PHE A 64 50.49 -28.67 -26.06
CA PHE A 64 51.51 -27.86 -25.40
C PHE A 64 51.43 -28.12 -23.90
N ASN A 65 52.43 -28.82 -23.34
CA ASN A 65 52.48 -29.15 -21.92
C ASN A 65 53.52 -28.25 -21.22
N LEU A 66 53.05 -27.29 -20.43
CA LEU A 66 53.90 -26.37 -19.67
C LEU A 66 54.32 -27.05 -18.35
N SER A 67 55.39 -27.84 -18.40
CA SER A 67 55.90 -28.57 -17.23
C SER A 67 57.09 -27.88 -16.54
N GLY A 68 57.32 -26.60 -16.83
CA GLY A 68 58.39 -25.77 -16.29
C GLY A 68 57.96 -24.31 -16.27
N ASN A 69 58.89 -23.41 -15.96
CA ASN A 69 58.58 -22.00 -15.61
C ASN A 69 58.23 -21.08 -16.80
N GLY A 70 57.73 -21.64 -17.91
CA GLY A 70 57.48 -20.89 -19.15
C GLY A 70 56.01 -20.92 -19.52
N ASP A 71 55.51 -19.78 -20.01
CA ASP A 71 54.11 -19.61 -20.41
C ASP A 71 53.91 -19.89 -21.91
N LEU A 72 52.68 -20.27 -22.29
CA LEU A 72 52.25 -20.25 -23.70
C LEU A 72 51.65 -18.89 -24.01
N ASN A 73 52.30 -18.11 -24.88
CA ASN A 73 51.84 -16.79 -25.29
C ASN A 73 51.43 -16.76 -26.76
N ILE A 74 50.20 -16.33 -27.05
CA ILE A 74 49.76 -15.90 -28.38
C ILE A 74 49.73 -14.37 -28.38
N GLN A 75 50.55 -13.77 -29.24
CA GLN A 75 50.78 -12.33 -29.27
C GLN A 75 50.31 -11.70 -30.57
N ASP A 76 49.87 -10.45 -30.48
CA ASP A 76 49.72 -9.54 -31.62
C ASP A 76 50.67 -8.35 -31.43
N ALA A 77 51.57 -8.13 -32.39
CA ALA A 77 52.61 -7.10 -32.34
C ALA A 77 53.44 -7.05 -31.02
N GLY A 78 53.72 -8.21 -30.43
CA GLY A 78 54.47 -8.33 -29.17
C GLY A 78 53.64 -8.15 -27.89
N VAL A 79 52.32 -7.97 -28.02
CA VAL A 79 51.37 -7.87 -26.90
C VAL A 79 50.63 -9.20 -26.75
N ASN A 80 50.67 -9.80 -25.55
CA ASN A 80 49.94 -11.03 -25.25
C ASN A 80 48.41 -10.82 -25.40
N LYS A 81 47.75 -11.72 -26.14
CA LYS A 81 46.29 -11.77 -26.33
C LYS A 81 45.67 -13.03 -25.72
N LEU A 82 46.42 -14.13 -25.69
CA LEU A 82 46.12 -15.31 -24.90
C LEU A 82 47.42 -15.75 -24.23
N THR A 83 47.39 -15.92 -22.91
CA THR A 83 48.49 -16.51 -22.15
C THR A 83 47.97 -17.67 -21.32
N VAL A 84 48.58 -18.83 -21.44
CA VAL A 84 48.45 -19.91 -20.45
C VAL A 84 49.69 -19.86 -19.57
N LEU A 85 49.49 -19.52 -18.30
CA LEU A 85 50.54 -19.36 -17.31
C LEU A 85 51.05 -20.73 -16.83
N ASP A 86 52.29 -20.79 -16.37
CA ASP A 86 52.91 -22.00 -15.81
C ASP A 86 52.17 -22.57 -14.58
N ASN A 87 51.38 -21.73 -13.91
CA ASN A 87 50.51 -22.11 -12.79
C ASN A 87 49.14 -22.68 -13.22
N GLY A 88 48.86 -22.71 -14.53
CA GLY A 88 47.62 -23.22 -15.12
C GLY A 88 46.52 -22.18 -15.36
N ASP A 89 46.69 -20.93 -14.93
CA ASP A 89 45.73 -19.86 -15.20
C ASP A 89 45.77 -19.43 -16.66
N THR A 90 44.63 -18.98 -17.18
CA THR A 90 44.51 -18.44 -18.55
C THR A 90 44.15 -16.97 -18.50
N VAL A 91 44.93 -16.15 -19.22
CA VAL A 91 44.72 -14.70 -19.33
C VAL A 91 44.36 -14.37 -20.77
N LEU A 92 43.28 -13.60 -20.96
CA LEU A 92 42.84 -13.08 -22.25
C LEU A 92 43.06 -11.56 -22.25
N GLY A 93 43.72 -11.06 -23.30
CA GLY A 93 44.01 -9.64 -23.49
C GLY A 93 43.11 -9.01 -24.56
N GLY A 94 42.36 -7.98 -24.17
CA GLY A 94 41.37 -7.31 -25.02
C GLY A 94 39.98 -7.95 -24.93
N ASP A 95 39.10 -7.59 -25.86
CA ASP A 95 37.73 -8.08 -25.89
C ASP A 95 37.64 -9.56 -26.30
N LEU A 96 36.69 -10.27 -25.70
CA LEU A 96 36.32 -11.64 -26.05
C LEU A 96 34.97 -11.68 -26.74
N TYR A 97 34.91 -12.32 -27.91
CA TYR A 97 33.69 -12.48 -28.70
C TYR A 97 33.37 -13.96 -28.90
N TRP A 98 32.21 -14.39 -28.43
CA TRP A 98 31.62 -15.68 -28.80
C TRP A 98 30.67 -15.45 -29.98
N ARG A 99 30.97 -16.07 -31.12
CA ARG A 99 30.24 -15.89 -32.37
C ARG A 99 29.60 -17.18 -32.83
N ASP A 100 28.53 -17.03 -33.60
CA ASP A 100 27.82 -18.12 -34.25
C ASP A 100 28.60 -18.62 -35.46
N GLU A 101 28.85 -19.93 -35.51
CA GLU A 101 29.59 -20.71 -36.53
C GLU A 101 31.03 -20.29 -36.86
N ASN A 102 31.32 -19.01 -37.15
CA ASN A 102 32.62 -18.54 -37.61
C ASN A 102 32.97 -17.12 -37.11
N THR A 103 34.19 -16.67 -37.39
CA THR A 103 34.72 -15.38 -36.92
C THR A 103 34.03 -14.14 -37.51
N ALA A 104 33.31 -14.30 -38.63
CA ALA A 104 32.47 -13.26 -39.24
C ALA A 104 30.97 -13.40 -38.87
N GLY A 105 30.59 -14.46 -38.15
CA GLY A 105 29.23 -14.71 -37.72
C GLY A 105 28.74 -13.75 -36.64
N MET A 106 27.45 -13.86 -36.31
CA MET A 106 26.79 -13.02 -35.32
C MET A 106 27.40 -13.20 -33.94
N ILE A 107 27.56 -12.12 -33.18
CA ILE A 107 28.02 -12.21 -31.79
C ILE A 107 26.85 -12.72 -30.93
N LEU A 108 27.08 -13.81 -30.20
CA LEU A 108 26.15 -14.41 -29.23
C LEU A 108 26.41 -13.90 -27.82
N ALA A 109 27.68 -13.71 -27.49
CA ALA A 109 28.09 -13.11 -26.23
C ALA A 109 29.41 -12.36 -26.40
N GLN A 110 29.68 -11.38 -25.56
CA GLN A 110 30.98 -10.71 -25.53
C GLN A 110 31.33 -10.20 -24.13
N MET A 111 32.61 -10.30 -23.77
CA MET A 111 33.20 -9.57 -22.65
C MET A 111 34.08 -8.48 -23.24
N ILE A 112 33.85 -7.23 -22.86
CA ILE A 112 34.57 -6.07 -23.39
C ILE A 112 35.10 -5.18 -22.28
N ASP A 113 36.16 -4.44 -22.59
CA ASP A 113 36.68 -3.35 -21.77
C ASP A 113 35.90 -2.06 -22.07
N ASP A 114 35.09 -1.59 -21.12
CA ASP A 114 34.29 -0.36 -21.22
C ASP A 114 34.94 0.76 -20.38
N GLY A 115 36.15 1.17 -20.75
CA GLY A 115 36.86 2.26 -20.06
C GLY A 115 37.59 1.85 -18.78
N ASN A 116 38.16 0.64 -18.77
CA ASN A 116 38.71 -0.11 -17.63
C ASN A 116 37.68 -0.77 -16.72
N ASP A 117 36.41 -0.82 -17.16
CA ASP A 117 35.32 -1.52 -16.49
C ASP A 117 34.90 -2.76 -17.29
N ALA A 118 34.49 -3.82 -16.60
CA ALA A 118 34.11 -5.07 -17.24
C ALA A 118 32.66 -5.00 -17.70
N ARG A 119 32.40 -5.33 -18.96
CA ARG A 119 31.03 -5.45 -19.47
C ARG A 119 30.80 -6.79 -20.14
N PHE A 120 29.75 -7.49 -19.73
CA PHE A 120 29.34 -8.76 -20.33
C PHE A 120 27.96 -8.65 -20.97
N LEU A 121 27.90 -8.97 -22.27
CA LEU A 121 26.70 -8.86 -23.08
C LEU A 121 26.30 -10.24 -23.57
N LEU A 122 25.03 -10.60 -23.37
CA LEU A 122 24.40 -11.76 -24.00
C LEU A 122 23.43 -11.28 -25.07
N ARG A 123 23.51 -11.84 -26.26
CA ARG A 123 22.75 -11.42 -27.43
C ARG A 123 21.82 -12.52 -27.92
N GLU A 124 20.65 -12.12 -28.39
CA GLU A 124 19.69 -12.97 -29.10
C GLU A 124 19.40 -12.34 -30.47
N ASN A 125 19.62 -13.11 -31.54
CA ASN A 125 19.44 -12.65 -32.92
C ASN A 125 20.18 -11.33 -33.20
N GLY A 126 21.37 -11.17 -32.60
CA GLY A 126 22.25 -10.00 -32.77
C GLY A 126 22.02 -8.82 -31.83
N ASN A 127 20.87 -8.75 -31.17
CA ASN A 127 20.56 -7.65 -30.24
C ASN A 127 20.89 -8.06 -28.81
N VAL A 128 21.17 -7.08 -27.95
CA VAL A 128 21.50 -7.32 -26.54
C VAL A 128 20.24 -7.74 -25.79
N SER A 129 20.26 -8.91 -25.16
CA SER A 129 19.18 -9.41 -24.31
C SER A 129 19.48 -9.22 -22.82
N VAL A 130 20.75 -9.37 -22.43
CA VAL A 130 21.23 -9.12 -21.07
C VAL A 130 22.50 -8.28 -21.17
N ASP A 131 22.53 -7.20 -20.42
CA ASP A 131 23.67 -6.29 -20.32
C ASP A 131 24.14 -6.22 -18.88
N LEU A 132 25.30 -6.80 -18.61
CA LEU A 132 25.97 -6.68 -17.33
C LEU A 132 27.08 -5.63 -17.44
N ASP A 133 26.68 -4.37 -17.26
CA ASP A 133 27.57 -3.22 -17.26
C ASP A 133 27.88 -2.80 -15.82
N THR A 134 29.15 -2.89 -15.42
CA THR A 134 29.59 -2.50 -14.08
C THR A 134 29.66 -1.00 -13.85
N ASN A 135 29.55 -0.18 -14.90
CA ASN A 135 29.66 1.28 -14.83
C ASN A 135 28.28 1.95 -14.69
N THR A 136 27.28 1.51 -15.46
CA THR A 136 25.97 2.20 -15.50
C THR A 136 24.82 1.43 -14.84
N GLN A 137 24.41 0.30 -15.43
CA GLN A 137 23.24 -0.45 -15.00
C GLN A 137 23.26 -1.90 -15.47
N PHE A 138 22.64 -2.78 -14.70
CA PHE A 138 22.36 -4.16 -15.08
C PHE A 138 20.97 -4.26 -15.69
N ILE A 139 20.88 -4.50 -17.00
CA ILE A 139 19.59 -4.59 -17.73
C ILE A 139 19.32 -6.04 -18.11
N PHE A 140 18.18 -6.55 -17.65
CA PHE A 140 17.60 -7.77 -18.19
C PHE A 140 16.52 -7.41 -19.19
N ASN A 141 16.45 -8.17 -20.28
CA ASN A 141 15.43 -8.05 -21.30
C ASN A 141 15.38 -6.64 -21.93
N GLU A 142 16.54 -6.10 -22.33
CA GLU A 142 16.64 -4.77 -22.95
C GLU A 142 15.72 -4.63 -24.18
N GLN A 143 15.57 -5.71 -24.96
CA GLN A 143 14.66 -5.75 -26.12
C GLN A 143 13.17 -5.58 -25.79
N GLY A 144 12.77 -5.63 -24.51
CA GLY A 144 11.37 -5.48 -24.08
C GLY A 144 10.45 -6.62 -24.49
N LEU A 145 10.96 -7.86 -24.61
CA LEU A 145 10.14 -9.03 -24.94
C LEU A 145 9.38 -9.54 -23.70
N ASN A 146 8.39 -10.43 -23.89
CA ASN A 146 7.69 -11.07 -22.77
C ASN A 146 8.55 -12.16 -22.11
N ARG A 147 9.64 -11.78 -21.46
CA ARG A 147 10.56 -12.65 -20.73
C ARG A 147 10.47 -12.41 -19.23
N ASN A 148 10.02 -13.43 -18.52
CA ASN A 148 9.92 -13.38 -17.06
C ASN A 148 11.32 -13.48 -16.44
N PHE A 149 11.48 -12.81 -15.29
CA PHE A 149 12.68 -12.93 -14.45
C PHE A 149 12.27 -13.49 -13.09
N ARG A 150 12.98 -14.51 -12.60
CA ARG A 150 12.60 -15.24 -11.39
C ARG A 150 13.81 -15.45 -10.48
N ILE A 151 13.61 -15.20 -9.19
CA ILE A 151 14.54 -15.57 -8.12
C ILE A 151 13.83 -16.61 -7.25
N GLU A 152 14.47 -17.77 -7.11
CA GLU A 152 13.94 -18.92 -6.40
C GLU A 152 14.66 -19.11 -5.04
N SER A 153 14.03 -19.83 -4.11
CA SER A 153 14.67 -20.35 -2.91
C SER A 153 14.30 -21.80 -2.66
N ILE A 154 14.88 -22.40 -1.61
CA ILE A 154 14.54 -23.76 -1.20
C ILE A 154 13.06 -23.78 -0.79
N GLY A 155 12.22 -24.42 -1.63
CA GLY A 155 10.80 -24.59 -1.38
C GLY A 155 9.90 -23.45 -1.89
N SER A 156 10.43 -22.40 -2.52
CA SER A 156 9.63 -21.37 -3.20
C SER A 156 10.23 -21.05 -4.56
N ALA A 157 9.55 -21.50 -5.62
CA ALA A 157 9.96 -21.19 -6.99
C ALA A 157 9.76 -19.71 -7.33
N ASN A 158 8.84 -19.00 -6.67
CA ASN A 158 8.48 -17.62 -7.05
C ASN A 158 8.77 -16.62 -5.93
N MET A 159 9.87 -16.81 -5.20
CA MET A 159 10.22 -15.93 -4.09
C MET A 159 10.32 -14.45 -4.53
N PHE A 160 10.80 -14.22 -5.76
CA PHE A 160 10.55 -12.99 -6.51
C PHE A 160 10.32 -13.34 -7.98
N LEU A 161 9.27 -12.80 -8.59
CA LEU A 161 8.94 -12.96 -9.99
C LEU A 161 8.63 -11.58 -10.59
N LEU A 162 9.27 -11.25 -11.70
CA LEU A 162 8.79 -10.24 -12.64
C LEU A 162 8.13 -10.98 -13.81
N ASP A 163 6.83 -10.80 -13.96
CA ASP A 163 6.08 -11.30 -15.11
C ASP A 163 5.99 -10.20 -16.17
N ALA A 164 6.71 -10.39 -17.27
CA ALA A 164 6.78 -9.41 -18.35
C ALA A 164 5.54 -9.43 -19.25
N GLY A 165 4.82 -10.57 -19.34
CA GLY A 165 3.58 -10.65 -20.10
C GLY A 165 2.45 -9.85 -19.43
N LEU A 166 2.40 -9.86 -18.10
CA LEU A 166 1.42 -9.11 -17.30
C LEU A 166 1.91 -7.72 -16.90
N ASN A 167 3.21 -7.44 -17.00
CA ASN A 167 3.87 -6.23 -16.47
C ASN A 167 3.69 -6.07 -14.95
N ARG A 168 3.92 -7.15 -14.21
CA ARG A 168 3.65 -7.24 -12.77
C ARG A 168 4.78 -7.91 -12.01
N ILE A 169 4.87 -7.63 -10.72
CA ILE A 169 5.79 -8.27 -9.79
C ILE A 169 4.97 -9.16 -8.84
N GLY A 170 5.37 -10.43 -8.73
CA GLY A 170 4.87 -11.37 -7.73
C GLY A 170 5.94 -11.68 -6.69
N ILE A 171 5.55 -11.73 -5.42
CA ILE A 171 6.35 -12.23 -4.31
C ILE A 171 5.60 -13.45 -3.77
N ASN A 172 6.23 -14.63 -3.90
CA ASN A 172 5.69 -15.95 -3.58
C ASN A 172 4.44 -16.37 -4.38
N THR A 173 4.16 -15.72 -5.51
CA THR A 173 3.08 -16.09 -6.47
C THR A 173 3.60 -16.10 -7.91
N ASN A 174 3.03 -16.94 -8.78
CA ASN A 174 3.31 -16.96 -10.22
C ASN A 174 2.21 -16.33 -11.09
N THR A 175 1.13 -15.82 -10.48
CA THR A 175 0.01 -15.21 -11.19
C THR A 175 -0.39 -13.90 -10.49
N PRO A 176 0.51 -12.89 -10.45
CA PRO A 176 0.24 -11.66 -9.73
C PRO A 176 -1.01 -10.96 -10.27
N ASP A 177 -1.95 -10.60 -9.40
CA ASP A 177 -3.19 -9.90 -9.78
C ASP A 177 -3.03 -8.37 -9.78
N GLY A 178 -2.20 -7.85 -8.87
CA GLY A 178 -1.80 -6.43 -8.81
C GLY A 178 -0.44 -6.14 -9.47
N SER A 179 -0.11 -4.85 -9.63
CA SER A 179 1.23 -4.44 -10.12
C SER A 179 2.37 -4.99 -9.26
N VAL A 180 2.13 -5.06 -7.95
CA VAL A 180 2.93 -5.82 -6.99
C VAL A 180 1.96 -6.68 -6.19
N ASP A 181 2.17 -7.99 -6.19
CA ASP A 181 1.34 -8.96 -5.48
C ASP A 181 2.19 -9.76 -4.50
N ILE A 182 1.78 -9.85 -3.24
CA ILE A 182 2.50 -10.49 -2.15
C ILE A 182 1.62 -11.58 -1.56
N GLU A 183 1.89 -12.83 -1.91
CA GLU A 183 1.17 -13.99 -1.37
C GLU A 183 2.02 -14.68 -0.31
N SER A 184 1.61 -14.62 0.95
CA SER A 184 2.26 -15.38 2.01
C SER A 184 1.25 -15.80 3.06
N ASN A 185 1.46 -16.96 3.68
CA ASN A 185 0.69 -17.35 4.85
C ASN A 185 1.21 -16.58 6.07
N SER A 186 0.69 -15.37 6.28
CA SER A 186 1.01 -14.59 7.48
C SER A 186 0.55 -15.31 8.73
N THR A 187 1.26 -15.07 9.83
CA THR A 187 0.85 -15.52 11.16
C THR A 187 0.61 -14.29 12.04
N GLY A 188 0.04 -14.47 13.23
CA GLY A 188 -0.16 -13.35 14.17
C GLY A 188 1.13 -12.60 14.54
N THR A 189 2.32 -13.14 14.23
CA THR A 189 3.63 -12.55 14.53
C THR A 189 4.47 -12.20 13.30
N VAL A 190 4.06 -12.60 12.09
CA VAL A 190 4.82 -12.35 10.86
C VAL A 190 3.88 -11.76 9.82
N ALA A 191 4.09 -10.49 9.48
CA ALA A 191 3.33 -9.78 8.48
C ALA A 191 3.74 -10.20 7.05
N GLN A 192 2.80 -10.10 6.10
CA GLN A 192 3.12 -10.20 4.66
C GLN A 192 3.98 -9.00 4.21
N LEU A 193 3.70 -7.82 4.75
CA LEU A 193 4.44 -6.59 4.52
C LEU A 193 4.74 -5.93 5.86
N GLU A 194 6.02 -5.81 6.19
CA GLU A 194 6.50 -5.09 7.36
C GLU A 194 7.18 -3.78 6.90
N ILE A 195 6.75 -2.66 7.49
CA ILE A 195 7.33 -1.34 7.25
C ILE A 195 7.80 -0.79 8.60
N THR A 196 9.11 -0.65 8.77
CA THR A 196 9.73 -0.25 10.04
C THR A 196 10.25 1.17 9.94
N GLU A 197 9.77 2.05 10.83
CA GLU A 197 10.40 3.35 11.06
C GLU A 197 11.54 3.21 12.08
N THR A 198 12.67 3.85 11.81
CA THR A 198 13.90 3.71 12.62
C THR A 198 14.27 4.98 13.39
N ALA A 199 13.62 6.11 13.08
CA ALA A 199 13.78 7.35 13.81
C ALA A 199 12.87 7.42 15.05
N ALA A 200 13.40 7.97 16.14
CA ALA A 200 12.61 8.25 17.33
C ALA A 200 11.53 9.30 17.06
N ASN A 201 10.38 9.17 17.71
CA ASN A 201 9.22 10.07 17.58
C ASN A 201 8.57 10.14 16.19
N ASP A 202 8.86 9.19 15.31
CA ASP A 202 8.21 9.09 14.00
C ASP A 202 7.43 7.76 13.85
N GLY A 203 6.79 7.56 12.69
CA GLY A 203 6.06 6.33 12.37
C GLY A 203 6.15 5.98 10.89
N ALA A 204 5.95 4.69 10.61
CA ALA A 204 5.93 4.13 9.27
C ALA A 204 4.73 4.64 8.47
N ARG A 205 4.87 4.70 7.15
CA ARG A 205 3.86 5.29 6.24
C ARG A 205 3.66 4.44 5.00
N LEU A 206 2.41 4.31 4.58
CA LEU A 206 2.01 3.90 3.23
C LEU A 206 1.17 5.02 2.62
N ASN A 207 1.59 5.53 1.46
CA ASN A 207 1.00 6.71 0.83
C ASN A 207 0.13 6.35 -0.38
N PHE A 208 -0.99 7.03 -0.53
CA PHE A 208 -1.92 6.92 -1.64
C PHE A 208 -2.07 8.28 -2.31
N ASN A 209 -1.62 8.37 -3.56
CA ASN A 209 -1.58 9.62 -4.34
C ASN A 209 -2.18 9.41 -5.74
N ASN A 210 -2.80 10.46 -6.29
CA ASN A 210 -3.18 10.54 -7.69
C ASN A 210 -2.49 11.76 -8.31
N SER A 211 -1.39 11.54 -9.03
CA SER A 211 -0.55 12.60 -9.59
C SER A 211 -1.21 13.42 -10.70
N ILE A 212 -2.34 12.97 -11.25
CA ILE A 212 -3.06 13.65 -12.32
C ILE A 212 -4.19 14.53 -11.76
N GLU A 213 -4.90 14.06 -10.75
CA GLU A 213 -6.09 14.75 -10.24
C GLU A 213 -5.77 15.82 -9.20
N THR A 214 -4.72 15.63 -8.38
CA THR A 214 -4.46 16.49 -7.24
C THR A 214 -3.04 16.37 -6.70
N THR A 215 -2.63 17.33 -5.88
CA THR A 215 -1.44 17.21 -5.02
C THR A 215 -1.78 16.64 -3.65
N ASN A 216 -3.07 16.43 -3.36
CA ASN A 216 -3.51 15.82 -2.12
C ASN A 216 -3.18 14.31 -2.09
N TYR A 217 -2.98 13.81 -0.88
CA TYR A 217 -2.70 12.39 -0.65
C TYR A 217 -3.33 11.91 0.65
N TRP A 218 -3.55 10.60 0.71
CA TRP A 218 -3.89 9.90 1.93
C TRP A 218 -2.69 9.11 2.40
N THR A 219 -2.44 9.11 3.70
CA THR A 219 -1.38 8.30 4.30
C THR A 219 -1.98 7.41 5.37
N LEU A 220 -1.69 6.12 5.27
CA LEU A 220 -1.77 5.22 6.42
C LEU A 220 -0.49 5.42 7.23
N TYR A 221 -0.63 5.87 8.47
CA TYR A 221 0.50 6.14 9.37
C TYR A 221 0.42 5.26 10.61
N GLY A 222 1.52 4.62 10.97
CA GLY A 222 1.63 3.79 12.16
C GLY A 222 2.85 4.16 12.98
N ARG A 223 2.65 4.57 14.24
CA ARG A 223 3.70 4.79 15.23
C ARG A 223 3.51 3.82 16.39
N ALA A 224 4.47 2.92 16.54
CA ALA A 224 4.65 2.14 17.75
C ALA A 224 5.50 2.95 18.74
N ASP A 225 4.97 3.19 19.94
CA ASP A 225 5.63 3.91 21.02
C ASP A 225 5.56 3.09 22.31
N ASN A 226 6.35 3.43 23.33
CA ASN A 226 6.25 2.78 24.64
C ASN A 226 5.13 3.36 25.51
N THR A 227 4.59 4.53 25.17
CA THR A 227 3.41 5.09 25.83
C THR A 227 2.14 4.81 25.03
N LEU A 228 1.12 4.20 25.66
CA LEU A 228 -0.16 3.88 24.98
C LEU A 228 -0.87 5.12 24.40
N THR A 229 -0.58 6.32 24.92
CA THR A 229 -1.13 7.59 24.45
C THR A 229 -0.42 8.14 23.21
N ASP A 230 0.85 7.79 22.98
CA ASP A 230 1.60 8.23 21.80
C ASP A 230 1.72 7.15 20.72
N ASN A 231 1.40 5.90 21.05
CA ASN A 231 1.07 4.88 20.06
C ASN A 231 -0.09 5.36 19.19
N ARG A 232 0.10 5.39 17.86
CA ARG A 232 -0.88 5.94 16.93
C ARG A 232 -1.00 5.10 15.67
N PHE A 233 -2.22 4.94 15.21
CA PHE A 233 -2.53 4.48 13.87
C PHE A 233 -3.54 5.44 13.24
N ASN A 234 -3.12 6.12 12.17
CA ASN A 234 -3.88 7.24 11.61
C ASN A 234 -4.22 7.02 10.14
N LEU A 235 -5.42 7.50 9.77
CA LEU A 235 -5.74 7.87 8.40
C LEU A 235 -5.54 9.38 8.27
N PHE A 236 -4.48 9.77 7.58
CA PHE A 236 -4.12 11.16 7.35
C PHE A 236 -4.49 11.59 5.94
N HIS A 237 -5.05 12.79 5.78
CA HIS A 237 -5.22 13.45 4.50
C HIS A 237 -4.40 14.74 4.48
N SER A 238 -3.67 14.99 3.41
CA SER A 238 -2.74 16.13 3.29
C SER A 238 -3.37 17.50 3.55
N SER A 239 -4.65 17.70 3.25
CA SER A 239 -5.34 18.97 3.53
C SER A 239 -6.15 18.98 4.83
N ALA A 240 -6.66 17.83 5.27
CA ALA A 240 -7.54 17.75 6.44
C ALA A 240 -6.79 17.38 7.73
N GLY A 241 -5.55 16.92 7.62
CA GLY A 241 -4.77 16.39 8.73
C GLY A 241 -5.20 14.97 9.10
N ASN A 242 -5.13 14.63 10.39
CA ASN A 242 -5.58 13.33 10.87
C ASN A 242 -7.11 13.24 10.86
N VAL A 243 -7.65 12.40 9.97
CA VAL A 243 -9.10 12.18 9.82
C VAL A 243 -9.58 11.12 10.80
N VAL A 244 -8.84 10.02 10.93
CA VAL A 244 -9.07 8.97 11.94
C VAL A 244 -7.77 8.77 12.71
N VAL A 245 -7.87 8.73 14.03
CA VAL A 245 -6.75 8.51 14.95
C VAL A 245 -7.12 7.40 15.90
N ALA A 246 -6.45 6.26 15.83
CA ALA A 246 -6.49 5.23 16.86
C ALA A 246 -5.26 5.34 17.75
N THR A 247 -5.45 5.27 19.07
CA THR A 247 -4.35 5.29 20.05
C THR A 247 -4.15 3.92 20.70
N GLY A 248 -2.96 3.64 21.21
CA GLY A 248 -2.61 2.35 21.83
C GLY A 248 -3.47 1.94 23.04
N ASN A 249 -4.22 2.87 23.64
CA ASN A 249 -5.22 2.59 24.67
C ASN A 249 -6.58 2.09 24.10
N GLY A 250 -6.67 1.79 22.81
CA GLY A 250 -7.87 1.28 22.15
C GLY A 250 -8.95 2.34 21.86
N ARG A 251 -8.61 3.63 21.94
CA ARG A 251 -9.53 4.72 21.60
C ARG A 251 -9.39 5.15 20.16
N VAL A 252 -10.50 5.58 19.56
CA VAL A 252 -10.59 6.10 18.19
C VAL A 252 -11.17 7.51 18.21
N GLY A 253 -10.50 8.43 17.54
CA GLY A 253 -10.99 9.78 17.29
C GLY A 253 -11.23 10.02 15.81
N ILE A 254 -12.32 10.70 15.47
CA ILE A 254 -12.60 11.19 14.11
C ILE A 254 -12.49 12.71 14.13
N MET A 255 -11.56 13.26 13.32
CA MET A 255 -11.21 14.69 13.27
C MET A 255 -10.73 15.29 14.61
N ARG A 256 -10.30 14.43 15.55
CA ARG A 256 -9.71 14.79 16.85
C ARG A 256 -8.88 13.64 17.40
N THR A 257 -8.00 13.94 18.35
CA THR A 257 -7.37 12.91 19.20
C THR A 257 -8.33 12.56 20.35
N PRO A 258 -8.65 11.27 20.58
CA PRO A 258 -9.58 10.88 21.63
C PRO A 258 -8.94 11.04 23.03
N GLY A 259 -9.63 11.71 23.95
CA GLY A 259 -9.09 12.03 25.28
C GLY A 259 -9.71 11.25 26.44
N THR A 260 -10.95 10.78 26.28
CA THR A 260 -11.81 10.33 27.38
C THR A 260 -12.57 9.04 27.04
N ASN A 261 -13.30 9.03 25.93
CA ASN A 261 -14.16 7.93 25.54
C ASN A 261 -13.50 7.04 24.48
N THR A 262 -14.00 5.81 24.30
CA THR A 262 -13.53 4.86 23.28
C THR A 262 -13.69 5.41 21.86
N LEU A 263 -14.77 6.15 21.59
CA LEU A 263 -14.98 6.84 20.32
C LEU A 263 -15.31 8.31 20.60
N GLU A 264 -14.57 9.22 19.95
CA GLU A 264 -14.85 10.66 20.00
C GLU A 264 -14.86 11.25 18.60
N VAL A 265 -15.91 11.99 18.26
CA VAL A 265 -16.03 12.66 16.96
C VAL A 265 -16.02 14.16 17.17
N ASN A 266 -15.21 14.87 16.39
CA ASN A 266 -15.28 16.32 16.29
C ASN A 266 -16.07 16.70 15.03
N GLY A 267 -17.36 16.94 15.19
CA GLY A 267 -18.28 17.23 14.09
C GLY A 267 -19.64 16.58 14.30
N ASN A 268 -20.45 16.57 13.24
CA ASN A 268 -21.74 15.89 13.25
C ASN A 268 -21.55 14.38 13.10
N ALA A 269 -22.28 13.59 13.90
CA ALA A 269 -22.27 12.13 13.85
C ALA A 269 -23.69 11.60 14.05
N SER A 270 -24.00 10.46 13.44
CA SER A 270 -25.28 9.75 13.60
C SER A 270 -25.04 8.30 14.00
N LYS A 271 -26.04 7.69 14.65
CA LYS A 271 -26.14 6.24 14.86
C LYS A 271 -27.30 5.73 14.00
N THR A 272 -27.15 4.54 13.43
CA THR A 272 -28.21 3.89 12.65
C THR A 272 -29.42 3.55 13.50
N THR A 273 -29.22 3.19 14.76
CA THR A 273 -30.29 2.96 15.74
C THR A 273 -30.29 4.03 16.82
N ALA A 274 -31.48 4.38 17.31
CA ALA A 274 -31.61 5.27 18.46
C ALA A 274 -30.87 4.69 19.68
N GLY A 275 -30.10 5.54 20.37
CA GLY A 275 -29.32 5.16 21.55
C GLY A 275 -28.45 6.31 22.04
N ASN A 276 -28.02 6.28 23.29
CA ASN A 276 -27.40 7.44 23.94
C ASN A 276 -26.00 7.75 23.38
N TRP A 277 -25.79 8.97 22.88
CA TRP A 277 -24.47 9.60 22.86
C TRP A 277 -24.33 10.39 24.15
N LEU A 278 -23.27 10.13 24.92
CA LEU A 278 -22.97 10.97 26.08
C LEU A 278 -22.53 12.35 25.57
N ALA A 279 -23.21 13.40 26.01
CA ALA A 279 -22.89 14.79 25.69
C ALA A 279 -22.47 15.55 26.96
N ASN A 280 -21.48 16.43 26.82
CA ASN A 280 -21.02 17.26 27.93
C ASN A 280 -22.08 18.30 28.31
N SER A 281 -22.52 18.32 29.57
CA SER A 281 -23.51 19.28 30.10
C SER A 281 -23.03 20.03 31.36
N ASP A 282 -21.72 20.05 31.61
CA ASP A 282 -21.11 20.76 32.75
C ASP A 282 -21.33 22.28 32.67
N ARG A 283 -21.67 22.92 33.80
CA ARG A 283 -21.91 24.38 33.88
C ARG A 283 -20.74 25.21 33.38
N ARG A 284 -19.49 24.76 33.58
CA ARG A 284 -18.26 25.44 33.13
C ARG A 284 -18.14 25.53 31.61
N LEU A 285 -18.87 24.68 30.90
CA LEU A 285 -18.88 24.61 29.44
C LEU A 285 -20.07 25.39 28.84
N LYS A 286 -20.87 26.09 29.67
CA LYS A 286 -22.07 26.84 29.24
C LYS A 286 -21.93 28.34 29.56
N LYS A 287 -22.37 29.18 28.62
CA LYS A 287 -22.45 30.66 28.77
C LYS A 287 -23.87 31.14 28.48
N ASN A 288 -24.23 32.32 28.99
CA ASN A 288 -25.54 32.97 28.77
C ASN A 288 -26.74 32.07 29.17
N ILE A 289 -26.67 31.46 30.35
CA ILE A 289 -27.71 30.53 30.84
C ILE A 289 -28.97 31.32 31.19
N GLN A 290 -30.06 31.06 30.47
CA GLN A 290 -31.40 31.59 30.73
C GLN A 290 -32.39 30.44 30.91
N THR A 291 -33.39 30.65 31.75
CA THR A 291 -34.48 29.67 31.95
C THR A 291 -35.41 29.72 30.74
N ILE A 292 -35.76 28.55 30.20
CA ILE A 292 -36.80 28.44 29.18
C ILE A 292 -38.16 28.69 29.85
N GLU A 293 -38.92 29.64 29.33
CA GLU A 293 -40.26 29.94 29.85
C GLU A 293 -41.21 28.78 29.67
N GLY A 294 -41.91 28.41 30.74
CA GLY A 294 -42.81 27.26 30.80
C GLY A 294 -43.95 27.34 29.79
N ILE A 295 -44.58 28.51 29.64
CA ILE A 295 -45.65 28.74 28.66
C ILE A 295 -45.19 28.50 27.23
N THR A 296 -44.04 29.06 26.84
CA THR A 296 -43.45 28.87 25.51
C THR A 296 -43.06 27.40 25.29
N ALA A 297 -42.56 26.73 26.33
CA ALA A 297 -42.26 25.30 26.25
C ALA A 297 -43.55 24.48 26.06
N LEU A 298 -44.58 24.70 26.87
CA LEU A 298 -45.84 23.96 26.81
C LEU A 298 -46.55 24.16 25.47
N ASP A 299 -46.60 25.39 24.95
CA ASP A 299 -47.26 25.69 23.67
C ASP A 299 -46.56 24.99 22.50
N LYS A 300 -45.23 24.93 22.50
CA LYS A 300 -44.46 24.22 21.46
C LYS A 300 -44.57 22.71 21.59
N ILE A 301 -44.41 22.17 22.81
CA ILE A 301 -44.53 20.72 23.04
C ILE A 301 -45.94 20.23 22.68
N SER A 302 -46.98 21.02 22.94
CA SER A 302 -48.36 20.65 22.61
C SER A 302 -48.65 20.58 21.11
N GLN A 303 -47.80 21.16 20.26
CA GLN A 303 -47.90 21.07 18.80
C GLN A 303 -47.15 19.85 18.24
N MET A 304 -46.30 19.21 19.04
CA MET A 304 -45.56 18.02 18.61
C MET A 304 -46.43 16.77 18.71
N ARG A 305 -46.26 15.84 17.77
CA ARG A 305 -46.97 14.56 17.76
C ARG A 305 -46.01 13.40 18.00
N GLY A 306 -46.16 12.73 19.14
CA GLY A 306 -45.52 11.43 19.36
C GLY A 306 -46.18 10.36 18.49
N VAL A 307 -45.38 9.51 17.86
CA VAL A 307 -45.83 8.43 16.97
C VAL A 307 -45.19 7.11 17.34
N THR A 308 -45.84 6.01 16.99
CA THR A 308 -45.21 4.70 16.90
C THR A 308 -44.94 4.37 15.44
N TYR A 309 -43.85 3.68 15.16
CA TYR A 309 -43.48 3.31 13.80
C TYR A 309 -42.67 2.02 13.78
N GLU A 310 -42.69 1.34 12.65
CA GLU A 310 -41.74 0.29 12.29
C GLU A 310 -40.76 0.87 11.26
N TRP A 311 -39.54 0.36 11.26
CA TRP A 311 -38.52 0.83 10.35
C TRP A 311 -38.78 0.31 8.92
N ASN A 312 -38.80 1.23 7.94
CA ASN A 312 -38.87 0.85 6.52
C ASN A 312 -37.45 0.72 5.93
N ASP A 313 -36.81 -0.41 6.20
CA ASP A 313 -35.41 -0.64 5.81
C ASP A 313 -35.21 -0.88 4.32
N THR A 314 -36.30 -1.11 3.57
CA THR A 314 -36.24 -1.18 2.10
C THR A 314 -35.76 0.13 1.45
N GLN A 315 -35.91 1.27 2.14
CA GLN A 315 -35.48 2.58 1.65
C GLN A 315 -34.00 2.89 1.92
N THR A 316 -33.40 2.26 2.94
CA THR A 316 -32.03 2.59 3.38
C THR A 316 -31.05 1.43 3.20
N GLY A 317 -31.54 0.19 3.07
CA GLY A 317 -30.70 -1.02 3.01
C GLY A 317 -30.03 -1.38 4.33
N ILE A 318 -30.43 -0.76 5.44
CA ILE A 318 -29.85 -0.98 6.78
C ILE A 318 -30.82 -1.85 7.57
N GLU A 319 -30.43 -3.07 7.94
CA GLU A 319 -31.22 -3.93 8.82
C GLU A 319 -31.27 -3.38 10.25
N ARG A 320 -32.46 -2.98 10.71
CA ARG A 320 -32.79 -2.53 12.06
C ARG A 320 -33.83 -3.46 12.70
N SER A 321 -34.17 -3.21 13.97
CA SER A 321 -35.19 -4.01 14.66
C SER A 321 -36.56 -3.86 13.98
N GLU A 322 -37.26 -4.98 13.82
CA GLU A 322 -38.65 -5.07 13.38
C GLU A 322 -39.66 -4.72 14.49
N ASP A 323 -39.21 -4.52 15.73
CA ASP A 323 -40.09 -4.14 16.83
C ASP A 323 -40.71 -2.75 16.59
N ILE A 324 -41.91 -2.54 17.14
CA ILE A 324 -42.54 -1.21 17.17
C ILE A 324 -41.68 -0.23 17.97
N GLN A 325 -41.30 0.86 17.31
CA GLN A 325 -40.55 1.97 17.88
C GLN A 325 -41.47 3.12 18.28
N TYR A 326 -41.00 3.99 19.18
CA TYR A 326 -41.66 5.21 19.58
C TYR A 326 -40.78 6.41 19.20
N GLY A 327 -41.37 7.47 18.68
CA GLY A 327 -40.61 8.67 18.35
C GLY A 327 -41.43 9.77 17.67
N PHE A 328 -40.79 10.49 16.78
CA PHE A 328 -41.32 11.66 16.08
C PHE A 328 -41.04 11.58 14.58
N ILE A 329 -41.85 12.31 13.80
CA ILE A 329 -41.60 12.56 12.38
C ILE A 329 -40.80 13.87 12.27
N ALA A 330 -39.59 13.80 11.70
CA ALA A 330 -38.69 14.95 11.63
C ALA A 330 -39.30 16.14 10.85
N GLN A 331 -40.10 15.87 9.83
CA GLN A 331 -40.79 16.89 9.03
C GLN A 331 -41.83 17.64 9.87
N GLU A 332 -42.61 16.95 10.71
CA GLU A 332 -43.56 17.59 11.63
C GLU A 332 -42.83 18.41 12.69
N LEU A 333 -41.69 17.92 13.17
CA LEU A 333 -40.84 18.68 14.08
C LEU A 333 -40.23 19.93 13.44
N MET A 334 -40.01 19.94 12.13
CA MET A 334 -39.47 21.08 11.41
C MET A 334 -40.45 22.26 11.39
N GLU A 335 -41.76 22.00 11.41
CA GLU A 335 -42.78 23.05 11.48
C GLU A 335 -42.75 23.78 12.83
N VAL A 336 -42.41 23.07 13.92
CA VAL A 336 -42.35 23.62 15.29
C VAL A 336 -40.95 24.14 15.65
N PHE A 337 -39.90 23.43 15.24
CA PHE A 337 -38.50 23.70 15.53
C PHE A 337 -37.62 23.61 14.27
N PRO A 338 -37.76 24.54 13.32
CA PRO A 338 -37.07 24.47 12.03
C PRO A 338 -35.54 24.45 12.17
N SER A 339 -34.98 25.07 13.21
CA SER A 339 -33.53 25.08 13.47
C SER A 339 -33.00 23.81 14.14
N LYS A 340 -33.87 22.89 14.54
CA LYS A 340 -33.52 21.63 15.24
C LYS A 340 -33.66 20.39 14.37
N VAL A 341 -34.06 20.59 13.12
CA VAL A 341 -34.14 19.55 12.11
C VAL A 341 -33.12 19.89 11.04
N THR A 342 -32.29 18.92 10.68
CA THR A 342 -31.31 19.05 9.59
C THR A 342 -31.52 17.92 8.61
N MET A 343 -31.13 18.15 7.36
CA MET A 343 -31.17 17.13 6.33
C MET A 343 -29.78 16.49 6.23
N ASP A 344 -29.71 15.17 6.14
CA ASP A 344 -28.46 14.46 5.86
C ASP A 344 -28.08 14.56 4.37
N ASN A 345 -26.92 14.02 4.01
CA ASN A 345 -26.42 14.07 2.64
C ASN A 345 -27.25 13.25 1.64
N ASN A 346 -28.12 12.35 2.12
CA ASN A 346 -29.00 11.51 1.31
C ASN A 346 -30.41 12.11 1.19
N GLY A 347 -30.67 13.28 1.80
CA GLY A 347 -31.95 13.96 1.76
C GLY A 347 -32.91 13.56 2.89
N TYR A 348 -32.49 12.75 3.86
CA TYR A 348 -33.33 12.36 5.00
C TYR A 348 -33.24 13.39 6.13
N TYR A 349 -34.40 13.80 6.66
CA TYR A 349 -34.45 14.71 7.80
C TYR A 349 -34.16 13.97 9.10
N GLN A 350 -33.32 14.57 9.93
CA GLN A 350 -32.87 14.05 11.21
C GLN A 350 -32.94 15.13 12.27
N THR A 351 -33.07 14.70 13.52
CA THR A 351 -33.16 15.59 14.67
C THR A 351 -32.57 14.96 15.92
N ALA A 352 -32.08 15.79 16.83
CA ALA A 352 -31.56 15.37 18.12
C ALA A 352 -32.69 15.29 19.16
N TYR A 353 -33.12 14.08 19.50
CA TYR A 353 -34.21 13.86 20.48
C TYR A 353 -33.95 14.57 21.82
N GLY A 354 -32.69 14.61 22.27
CA GLY A 354 -32.31 15.26 23.53
C GLY A 354 -32.46 16.79 23.53
N ASP A 355 -32.62 17.44 22.37
CA ASP A 355 -32.85 18.90 22.32
C ASP A 355 -34.20 19.29 22.93
N TYR A 356 -35.14 18.34 23.01
CA TYR A 356 -36.49 18.56 23.51
C TYR A 356 -36.63 18.27 25.01
N ASP A 357 -35.68 17.54 25.62
CA ASP A 357 -35.79 17.08 27.01
C ASP A 357 -35.98 18.23 28.02
N ALA A 358 -35.21 19.31 27.86
CA ALA A 358 -35.31 20.48 28.71
C ALA A 358 -36.65 21.22 28.55
N LEU A 359 -37.25 21.18 27.35
CA LEU A 359 -38.56 21.76 27.08
C LEU A 359 -39.66 20.94 27.75
N PHE A 360 -39.60 19.60 27.69
CA PHE A 360 -40.56 18.75 28.39
C PHE A 360 -40.60 19.06 29.89
N VAL A 361 -39.42 19.25 30.52
CA VAL A 361 -39.33 19.61 31.95
C VAL A 361 -40.05 20.92 32.26
N GLN A 362 -39.86 21.96 31.44
CA GLN A 362 -40.50 23.26 31.67
C GLN A 362 -41.99 23.24 31.32
N ALA A 363 -42.39 22.53 30.28
CA ALA A 363 -43.79 22.32 29.91
C ALA A 363 -44.57 21.61 31.03
N ILE A 364 -44.00 20.57 31.64
CA ILE A 364 -44.62 19.86 32.77
C ILE A 364 -44.74 20.77 34.00
N LYS A 365 -43.74 21.60 34.28
CA LYS A 365 -43.80 22.59 35.37
C LYS A 365 -44.92 23.61 35.16
N GLU A 366 -45.03 24.14 33.95
CA GLU A 366 -46.10 25.05 33.55
C GLU A 366 -47.48 24.37 33.67
N LEU A 367 -47.62 23.16 33.15
CA LEU A 367 -48.85 22.39 33.24
C LEU A 367 -49.25 22.17 34.70
N LYS A 368 -48.31 21.80 35.57
CA LYS A 368 -48.54 21.67 37.02
C LYS A 368 -49.03 22.98 37.64
N GLN A 369 -48.45 24.12 37.26
CA GLN A 369 -48.91 25.42 37.75
C GLN A 369 -50.35 25.72 37.31
N LYS A 370 -50.69 25.46 36.05
CA LYS A 370 -52.06 25.61 35.55
C LYS A 370 -53.05 24.70 36.29
N VAL A 371 -52.68 23.46 36.57
CA VAL A 371 -53.51 22.53 37.36
C VAL A 371 -53.76 23.08 38.77
N LEU A 372 -52.73 23.56 39.48
CA LEU A 372 -52.90 24.14 40.82
C LEU A 372 -53.79 25.38 40.81
N LEU A 373 -53.69 26.22 39.78
CA LEU A 373 -54.56 27.39 39.63
C LEU A 373 -56.02 26.97 39.42
N LEU A 374 -56.27 26.00 38.54
CA LEU A 374 -57.62 25.48 38.28
C LEU A 374 -58.22 24.76 39.51
N GLU A 375 -57.42 24.02 40.27
CA GLU A 375 -57.86 23.38 41.51
C GLU A 375 -58.29 24.42 42.55
N ASN A 376 -57.48 25.48 42.73
CA ASN A 376 -57.83 26.57 43.65
C ASN A 376 -59.09 27.31 43.20
N GLU A 377 -59.23 27.63 41.91
CA GLU A 377 -60.44 28.26 41.36
C GLU A 377 -61.67 27.38 41.59
N ASN A 378 -61.56 26.06 41.37
CA ASN A 378 -62.63 25.11 41.60
C ASN A 378 -63.03 25.04 43.09
N ASP A 379 -62.07 25.08 44.01
CA ASP A 379 -62.35 25.12 45.44
C ASP A 379 -63.05 26.42 45.86
N GLN A 380 -62.68 27.57 45.28
CA GLN A 380 -63.39 28.83 45.49
C GLN A 380 -64.83 28.77 44.95
N LEU A 381 -65.02 28.22 43.74
CA LEU A 381 -66.34 28.05 43.14
C LEU A 381 -67.24 27.13 43.97
N LYS A 382 -66.70 26.03 44.51
CA LYS A 382 -67.42 25.15 45.43
C LYS A 382 -67.83 25.86 46.72
N LEU A 383 -66.94 26.69 47.28
CA LEU A 383 -67.25 27.48 48.48
C LEU A 383 -68.38 28.49 48.22
N GLN A 384 -68.31 29.21 47.10
CA GLN A 384 -69.37 30.13 46.68
C GLN A 384 -70.69 29.41 46.45
N LEU A 385 -70.66 28.25 45.80
CA LEU A 385 -71.86 27.42 45.58
C LEU A 385 -72.49 26.97 46.91
N GLN A 386 -71.68 26.61 47.90
CA GLN A 386 -72.18 26.27 49.23
C GLN A 386 -72.85 27.47 49.90
N GLN A 387 -72.22 28.65 49.84
CA GLN A 387 -72.81 29.89 50.37
C GLN A 387 -74.15 30.22 49.69
N PHE A 388 -74.26 30.05 48.37
CA PHE A 388 -75.53 30.24 47.66
C PHE A 388 -76.61 29.26 48.13
N LYS A 389 -76.27 27.97 48.31
CA LYS A 389 -77.22 26.98 48.85
C LYS A 389 -77.68 27.33 50.27
N ASP A 390 -76.77 27.81 51.11
CA ASP A 390 -77.11 28.21 52.47
C ASP A 390 -78.01 29.46 52.49
N ILE A 391 -77.79 30.41 51.58
CA ILE A 391 -78.66 31.58 51.39
C ILE A 391 -80.05 31.14 50.90
N ASP A 392 -80.12 30.26 49.91
CA ASP A 392 -81.37 29.75 49.35
C ASP A 392 -82.20 29.00 50.41
N ALA A 393 -81.55 28.18 51.23
CA ALA A 393 -82.19 27.52 52.38
C ALA A 393 -82.73 28.53 53.40
N ARG A 394 -81.97 29.60 53.70
CA ARG A 394 -82.44 30.67 54.59
C ARG A 394 -83.60 31.47 53.99
N LEU A 395 -83.57 31.72 52.69
CA LEU A 395 -84.64 32.43 51.97
C LEU A 395 -85.92 31.60 52.00
N SER A 396 -85.84 30.31 51.64
CA SER A 396 -86.94 29.36 51.73
C SER A 396 -87.53 29.28 53.15
N ALA A 397 -86.67 29.28 54.18
CA ALA A 397 -87.13 29.29 55.57
C ALA A 397 -87.85 30.60 55.95
N LEU A 398 -87.42 31.74 55.42
CA LEU A 398 -88.08 33.04 55.64
C LEU A 398 -89.42 33.13 54.91
N GLU A 399 -89.50 32.67 53.66
CA GLU A 399 -90.74 32.63 52.87
C GLU A 399 -91.81 31.79 53.57
N ASN A 400 -91.45 30.56 54.00
CA ASN A 400 -92.35 29.69 54.78
C ASN A 400 -92.84 30.35 56.08
N LYS A 401 -91.99 31.14 56.74
CA LYS A 401 -92.35 31.86 57.98
C LYS A 401 -93.32 33.01 57.70
N ASN A 402 -93.17 33.68 56.56
CA ASN A 402 -94.04 34.79 56.14
C ASN A 402 -95.44 34.29 55.73
N ASP A 403 -95.52 33.15 55.05
CA ASP A 403 -96.79 32.50 54.69
C ASP A 403 -97.57 32.07 55.94
N ALA A 404 -96.89 31.48 56.94
CA ALA A 404 -97.50 31.12 58.22
C ALA A 404 -98.03 32.36 58.98
N THR A 405 -97.33 33.50 58.89
CA THR A 405 -97.74 34.75 59.56
C THR A 405 -98.94 35.38 58.84
N THR A 406 -98.98 35.30 57.52
CA THR A 406 -100.09 35.80 56.69
C THR A 406 -101.36 34.98 56.92
N ALA A 407 -101.26 33.65 57.01
CA ALA A 407 -102.38 32.77 57.36
C ALA A 407 -102.97 33.05 58.76
N THR A 408 -102.10 33.37 59.73
CA THR A 408 -102.52 33.71 61.10
C THR A 408 -103.23 35.07 61.15
N THR A 409 -102.79 36.04 60.34
CA THR A 409 -103.37 37.39 60.31
C THR A 409 -104.76 37.43 59.65
N VAL A 410 -105.03 36.53 58.70
CA VAL A 410 -106.35 36.36 58.07
C VAL A 410 -107.34 35.65 58.99
N ALA A 411 -106.89 34.73 59.85
CA ALA A 411 -107.73 34.03 60.83
C ALA A 411 -108.22 34.94 61.99
N ILE A 412 -107.52 36.05 62.27
CA ILE A 412 -107.87 37.00 63.35
C ILE A 412 -108.86 38.09 62.86
N LYS A 413 -109.11 38.20 61.55
CA LYS A 413 -110.01 39.21 60.94
C LYS A 413 -111.38 38.68 60.49
N LYS A 414 -111.76 37.47 60.89
CA LYS A 414 -113.13 36.92 60.78
C LYS A 414 -113.67 36.67 62.17
#